data_AF-A0A660W046-F1
#
_entry.id   AF-A0A660W046-F1
#
_cell.length_a   1.000
_cell.length_b   1.000
_cell.length_c   1.000
_cell.angle_alpha   90.00
_cell.angle_beta   90.00
_cell.angle_gamma   90.00
#
_symmetry.space_group_name_H-M   'P 1'
#
loop_
_entity.id
_entity.type
_entity.pdbx_description
1 polymer ?
#
loop_
_entity_poly.entity_id
_entity_poly.type
_entity_poly.pdbx_seq_one_letter_code
_entity_poly.pdbx_strand_id
1 'polypeptide(L)'
;MRLSQTIKREVNKAVITGLMTLVKHGSDRNLILLTHIVEKFVREENKPQIRSIREHIKKGHPFKDYIKRILRNTNKQYRNQIVFNLILRNFLENQEKRHKVREEGSYAPFTVLISPTMRCNLRCKGCYAGEYTTEDDL
;
A
#
# COMPACT_ATOMS: atom_id res chain seq x y z
N MET A 1 29.08 -7.20 9.93
CA MET A 1 27.85 -6.39 9.78
C MET A 1 27.66 -5.71 8.41
N ARG A 2 28.70 -5.18 7.73
CA ARG A 2 28.53 -4.47 6.42
C ARG A 2 28.10 -5.35 5.23
N LEU A 3 28.61 -6.58 5.11
CA LEU A 3 28.33 -7.47 3.97
C LEU A 3 26.85 -7.89 3.89
N SER A 4 26.24 -8.20 5.04
CA SER A 4 24.80 -8.54 5.18
C SER A 4 23.89 -7.39 4.73
N GLN A 5 24.25 -6.13 5.05
CA GLN A 5 23.47 -4.97 4.62
C GLN A 5 23.60 -4.70 3.12
N THR A 6 24.79 -4.87 2.54
CA THR A 6 24.99 -4.76 1.08
C THR A 6 24.21 -5.82 0.32
N ILE A 7 24.20 -7.07 0.79
CA ILE A 7 23.41 -8.16 0.20
C ILE A 7 21.91 -7.85 0.27
N LYS A 8 21.40 -7.42 1.43
CA LYS A 8 20.00 -6.97 1.56
C LYS A 8 19.66 -5.86 0.56
N ARG A 9 20.56 -4.90 0.37
CA ARG A 9 20.35 -3.76 -0.54
C ARG A 9 20.30 -4.19 -2.01
N GLU A 10 21.18 -5.09 -2.45
CA GLU A 10 21.19 -5.58 -3.83
C GLU A 10 20.02 -6.53 -4.11
N VAL A 11 19.64 -7.39 -3.14
CA VAL A 11 18.41 -8.20 -3.23
C VAL A 11 17.18 -7.30 -3.32
N ASN A 12 17.11 -6.24 -2.51
CA ASN A 12 16.01 -5.28 -2.59
C ASN A 12 15.94 -4.63 -3.98
N LYS A 13 17.06 -4.21 -4.57
CA LYS A 13 17.13 -3.68 -5.95
C LYS A 13 16.65 -4.68 -7.01
N ALA A 14 17.01 -5.94 -6.90
CA ALA A 14 16.55 -6.97 -7.82
C ALA A 14 15.03 -7.18 -7.69
N VAL A 15 14.52 -7.28 -6.45
CA VAL A 15 13.08 -7.38 -6.16
C VAL A 15 12.33 -6.17 -6.72
N ILE A 16 12.84 -4.95 -6.51
CA ILE A 16 12.29 -3.71 -7.07
C ILE A 16 12.12 -3.80 -8.57
N THR A 17 13.18 -4.20 -9.26
CA THR A 17 13.22 -4.20 -10.72
C THR A 17 12.22 -5.22 -11.27
N GLY A 18 12.10 -6.38 -10.61
CA GLY A 18 11.05 -7.36 -10.89
C GLY A 18 9.65 -6.81 -10.64
N LEU A 19 9.40 -6.19 -9.49
CA LEU A 19 8.12 -5.57 -9.15
C LEU A 19 7.71 -4.49 -10.16
N MET A 20 8.64 -3.61 -10.55
CA MET A 20 8.44 -2.55 -11.55
C MET A 20 8.09 -3.11 -12.92
N THR A 21 8.61 -4.29 -13.27
CA THR A 21 8.29 -4.98 -14.51
C THR A 21 6.86 -5.55 -14.47
N LEU A 22 6.46 -6.14 -13.34
CA LEU A 22 5.13 -6.72 -13.16
C LEU A 22 4.01 -5.65 -13.18
N VAL A 23 4.23 -4.49 -12.56
CA VAL A 23 3.23 -3.41 -12.53
C VAL A 23 3.05 -2.69 -13.87
N LYS A 24 3.94 -2.87 -14.85
CA LYS A 24 4.01 -2.03 -16.06
C LYS A 24 2.70 -1.97 -16.86
N HIS A 25 1.93 -3.06 -16.90
CA HIS A 25 0.68 -3.17 -17.68
C HIS A 25 -0.58 -3.30 -16.82
N GLY A 26 -0.43 -3.45 -15.50
CA GLY A 26 -1.55 -3.65 -14.57
C GLY A 26 -2.48 -4.79 -15.00
N SER A 27 -1.96 -5.90 -15.51
CA SER A 27 -2.80 -7.06 -15.80
C SER A 27 -3.25 -7.72 -14.50
N ASP A 28 -4.44 -8.31 -14.50
CA ASP A 28 -4.99 -8.98 -13.32
C ASP A 28 -4.05 -10.10 -12.84
N ARG A 29 -3.44 -10.85 -13.77
CA ARG A 29 -2.40 -11.86 -13.50
C ARG A 29 -1.20 -11.26 -12.76
N ASN A 30 -0.69 -10.10 -13.21
CA ASN A 30 0.46 -9.48 -12.56
C ASN A 30 0.11 -8.91 -11.19
N LEU A 31 -1.08 -8.33 -11.04
CA LEU A 31 -1.57 -7.85 -9.74
C LEU A 31 -1.70 -9.00 -8.73
N ILE A 32 -2.24 -10.15 -9.15
CA ILE A 32 -2.30 -11.36 -8.32
C ILE A 32 -0.90 -11.84 -7.96
N LEU A 33 0.02 -11.94 -8.93
CA LEU A 33 1.40 -12.36 -8.66
C LEU A 33 2.10 -11.43 -7.67
N LEU A 34 1.91 -10.12 -7.79
CA LEU A 34 2.43 -9.13 -6.84
C LEU A 34 1.95 -9.41 -5.42
N THR A 35 0.67 -9.74 -5.24
CA THR A 35 0.17 -10.08 -3.90
C THR A 35 0.83 -11.33 -3.32
N HIS A 36 1.20 -12.33 -4.14
CA HIS A 36 1.94 -13.52 -3.66
C HIS A 36 3.36 -13.17 -3.25
N ILE A 37 4.02 -12.26 -3.97
CA ILE A 37 5.35 -11.79 -3.63
C ILE A 37 5.29 -11.02 -2.30
N VAL A 38 4.40 -10.04 -2.17
CA VAL A 38 4.26 -9.22 -0.95
C VAL A 38 3.92 -10.09 0.26
N GLU A 39 3.06 -11.11 0.12
CA GLU A 39 2.70 -12.02 1.22
C GLU A 39 3.92 -12.73 1.85
N LYS A 40 4.98 -12.98 1.07
CA LYS A 40 6.22 -13.62 1.59
C LYS A 40 7.06 -12.71 2.46
N PHE A 41 6.85 -11.40 2.38
CA PHE A 41 7.71 -10.39 3.00
C PHE A 41 7.05 -9.64 4.17
N VAL A 42 5.72 -9.68 4.25
CA VAL A 42 4.97 -9.12 5.37
C VAL A 42 4.94 -10.10 6.53
N ARG A 43 4.84 -9.58 7.76
CA ARG A 43 4.63 -10.39 8.96
C ARG A 43 3.30 -11.15 8.92
N GLU A 44 3.21 -12.25 9.67
CA GLU A 44 2.04 -13.16 9.67
C GLU A 44 0.72 -12.43 9.92
N GLU A 45 0.68 -11.46 10.84
CA GLU A 45 -0.52 -10.70 11.18
C GLU A 45 -1.08 -9.88 10.00
N ASN A 46 -0.25 -9.55 9.02
CA ASN A 46 -0.65 -8.75 7.85
C ASN A 46 -1.01 -9.63 6.63
N LYS A 47 -0.68 -10.93 6.63
CA LYS A 47 -0.99 -11.82 5.51
C LYS A 47 -2.49 -11.93 5.19
N PRO A 48 -3.42 -11.98 6.16
CA PRO A 48 -4.85 -12.00 5.87
C PRO A 48 -5.31 -10.81 5.03
N GLN A 49 -4.75 -9.62 5.26
CA GLN A 49 -5.07 -8.42 4.48
C GLN A 49 -4.59 -8.54 3.03
N ILE A 50 -3.37 -9.06 2.81
CA ILE A 50 -2.85 -9.30 1.45
C ILE A 50 -3.68 -10.34 0.70
N ARG A 51 -4.11 -11.41 1.39
CA ARG A 51 -5.02 -12.42 0.82
C ARG A 51 -6.38 -11.81 0.46
N SER A 52 -6.94 -10.97 1.33
CA SER A 52 -8.18 -10.25 1.05
C SER A 52 -8.06 -9.40 -0.22
N ILE A 53 -6.98 -8.62 -0.38
CA ILE A 53 -6.74 -7.83 -1.59
C ILE A 53 -6.71 -8.72 -2.84
N ARG A 54 -6.02 -9.87 -2.77
CA ARG A 54 -5.97 -10.85 -3.86
C ARG A 54 -7.36 -11.34 -4.26
N GLU A 55 -8.21 -11.66 -3.29
CA GLU A 55 -9.58 -12.11 -3.56
C GLU A 55 -10.44 -10.99 -4.16
N HIS A 56 -10.29 -9.74 -3.70
CA HIS A 56 -10.96 -8.60 -4.32
C HIS A 56 -10.56 -8.41 -5.78
N ILE A 57 -9.28 -8.59 -6.12
CA ILE A 57 -8.81 -8.54 -7.51
C ILE A 57 -9.47 -9.65 -8.34
N LYS A 58 -9.47 -10.90 -7.85
CA LYS A 58 -10.10 -12.03 -8.55
C LYS A 58 -11.59 -11.85 -8.78
N LYS A 59 -12.30 -11.30 -7.79
CA LYS A 59 -13.75 -11.01 -7.86
C LYS A 59 -14.10 -9.78 -8.69
N GLY A 60 -13.12 -9.08 -9.26
CA GLY A 60 -13.37 -7.88 -10.06
C GLY A 60 -13.87 -6.69 -9.26
N HIS A 61 -13.46 -6.56 -8.00
CA HIS A 61 -13.84 -5.42 -7.17
C HIS A 61 -13.40 -4.09 -7.83
N PRO A 62 -14.19 -2.99 -7.75
CA PRO A 62 -13.87 -1.71 -8.43
C PRO A 62 -12.48 -1.14 -8.12
N PHE A 63 -11.97 -1.41 -6.91
CA PHE A 63 -10.60 -1.07 -6.51
C PHE A 63 -9.52 -1.59 -7.49
N LYS A 64 -9.76 -2.75 -8.12
CA LYS A 64 -8.87 -3.31 -9.14
C LYS A 64 -8.72 -2.34 -10.32
N ASP A 65 -9.83 -1.84 -10.84
CA ASP A 65 -9.81 -0.95 -12.01
C ASP A 65 -9.19 0.40 -11.66
N TYR A 66 -9.40 0.86 -10.43
CA TYR A 66 -8.70 2.04 -9.90
C TYR A 66 -7.18 1.85 -9.88
N ILE A 67 -6.67 0.73 -9.34
CA ILE A 67 -5.24 0.41 -9.38
C ILE A 67 -4.75 0.36 -10.84
N LYS A 68 -5.49 -0.29 -11.74
CA LYS A 68 -5.09 -0.41 -13.15
C LYS A 68 -4.99 0.94 -13.83
N ARG A 69 -5.92 1.86 -13.55
CA ARG A 69 -5.86 3.25 -14.02
C ARG A 69 -4.62 3.95 -13.51
N ILE A 70 -4.30 3.85 -12.22
CA ILE A 70 -3.06 4.41 -11.66
C ILE A 70 -1.85 3.84 -12.39
N LEU A 71 -1.75 2.52 -12.55
CA LEU A 71 -0.57 1.89 -13.15
C LEU A 71 -0.38 2.23 -14.64
N ARG A 72 -1.47 2.51 -15.37
CA ARG A 72 -1.45 2.81 -16.80
C ARG A 72 -1.31 4.29 -17.12
N ASN A 73 -1.97 5.15 -16.35
CA ASN A 73 -2.11 6.57 -16.68
C ASN A 73 -1.13 7.46 -15.90
N THR A 74 -0.43 6.90 -14.91
CA THR A 74 0.58 7.63 -14.15
C THR A 74 1.92 7.63 -14.89
N ASN A 75 2.61 8.78 -14.88
CA ASN A 75 3.97 8.90 -15.38
C ASN A 75 4.88 7.77 -14.82
N LYS A 76 5.69 7.15 -15.69
CA LYS A 76 6.54 6.00 -15.36
C LYS A 76 7.42 6.24 -14.12
N GLN A 77 8.05 7.41 -14.02
CA GLN A 77 8.93 7.73 -12.89
C GLN A 77 8.13 7.82 -11.60
N TYR A 78 6.99 8.50 -11.61
CA TYR A 78 6.13 8.64 -10.43
C TYR A 78 5.52 7.30 -10.01
N ARG A 79 5.02 6.51 -10.96
CA ARG A 79 4.52 5.14 -10.71
C ARG A 79 5.58 4.26 -10.04
N ASN A 80 6.80 4.30 -10.54
CA ASN A 80 7.91 3.55 -9.98
C ASN A 80 8.23 4.00 -8.55
N GLN A 81 8.16 5.30 -8.27
CA GLN A 81 8.35 5.85 -6.92
C GLN A 81 7.23 5.43 -5.95
N ILE A 82 5.96 5.44 -6.40
CA ILE A 82 4.85 4.91 -5.60
C ILE A 82 5.15 3.46 -5.21
N VAL A 83 5.45 2.60 -6.19
CA VAL A 83 5.69 1.17 -5.93
C VAL A 83 6.88 0.97 -4.99
N PHE A 84 7.97 1.71 -5.21
CA PHE A 84 9.15 1.67 -4.35
C PHE A 84 8.84 2.09 -2.91
N ASN A 85 8.20 3.24 -2.71
CA ASN A 85 7.92 3.75 -1.37
C ASN A 85 6.85 2.92 -0.65
N LEU A 86 5.79 2.51 -1.35
CA LEU A 86 4.64 1.84 -0.75
C LEU A 86 4.92 0.35 -0.53
N ILE A 87 5.62 -0.34 -1.43
CA ILE A 87 5.95 -1.76 -1.23
C ILE A 87 7.19 -1.94 -0.36
N LEU A 88 8.28 -1.24 -0.66
CA LEU A 88 9.52 -1.52 0.06
C LEU A 88 9.66 -0.71 1.34
N ARG A 89 9.64 0.62 1.23
CA ARG A 89 9.89 1.43 2.41
C ARG A 89 8.80 1.17 3.43
N ASN A 90 7.55 1.17 2.98
CA ASN A 90 6.43 1.02 3.89
C ASN A 90 6.26 -0.43 4.38
N PHE A 91 6.02 -1.41 3.51
CA PHE A 91 5.72 -2.78 3.97
C PHE A 91 6.97 -3.57 4.41
N LEU A 92 8.14 -3.36 3.79
CA LEU A 92 9.34 -4.15 4.07
C LEU A 92 10.28 -3.52 5.11
N GLU A 93 10.63 -2.24 4.96
CA GLU A 93 11.65 -1.58 5.79
C GLU A 93 11.06 -1.01 7.09
N ASN A 94 9.91 -0.33 7.02
CA ASN A 94 9.36 0.41 8.14
C ASN A 94 8.41 -0.42 9.04
N GLN A 95 8.12 -1.67 8.67
CA GLN A 95 7.26 -2.55 9.50
C GLN A 95 7.86 -2.81 10.88
N GLU A 96 9.18 -3.03 10.98
CA GLU A 96 9.85 -3.30 12.25
C GLU A 96 9.86 -2.05 13.15
N LYS A 97 10.07 -0.87 12.57
CA LYS A 97 10.02 0.41 13.30
C LYS A 97 8.63 0.65 13.90
N ARG A 98 7.56 0.43 13.12
CA ARG A 98 6.18 0.55 13.61
C ARG A 98 5.84 -0.47 14.69
N HIS A 99 6.44 -1.65 14.64
CA HIS A 99 6.26 -2.68 15.66
C HIS A 99 6.92 -2.27 16.98
N LYS A 100 8.17 -1.80 16.94
CA LYS A 100 8.91 -1.34 18.13
C LYS A 100 8.19 -0.21 18.84
N VAL A 101 7.73 0.81 18.09
CA VAL A 101 6.94 1.91 18.65
C VAL A 101 5.67 1.38 19.34
N ARG A 102 5.05 0.34 18.79
CA ARG A 102 3.90 -0.35 19.40
C ARG A 102 4.23 -1.10 20.68
N GLU A 103 5.35 -1.80 20.71
CA GLU A 103 5.84 -2.50 21.90
C GLU A 103 6.19 -1.52 23.04
N GLU A 104 6.64 -0.32 22.70
CA GLU A 104 6.92 0.78 23.64
C GLU A 104 5.65 1.48 24.16
N GLY A 105 4.46 0.98 23.81
CA GLY A 105 3.18 1.54 24.24
C GLY A 105 2.72 2.77 23.44
N SER A 106 3.37 3.08 22.33
CA SER A 106 3.00 4.17 21.43
C SER A 106 2.41 3.66 20.12
N TYR A 107 1.70 4.48 19.36
CA TYR A 107 1.10 4.07 18.09
C TYR A 107 1.38 5.08 16.99
N ALA A 108 2.12 4.64 15.97
CA ALA A 108 2.28 5.40 14.75
C ALA A 108 1.16 5.03 13.75
N PRO A 109 0.26 5.97 13.39
CA PRO A 109 -0.80 5.70 12.42
C PRO A 109 -0.19 5.33 11.06
N PHE A 110 -0.70 4.25 10.47
CA PHE A 110 -0.28 3.81 9.14
C PHE A 110 -0.81 4.74 8.04
N THR A 111 -1.99 5.30 8.24
CA THR A 111 -2.65 6.23 7.32
C THR A 111 -3.43 7.23 8.16
N VAL A 112 -3.31 8.50 7.80
CA VAL A 112 -4.14 9.58 8.35
C VAL A 112 -5.04 10.04 7.21
N LEU A 113 -6.34 10.00 7.45
CA LEU A 113 -7.32 10.59 6.54
C LEU A 113 -7.64 12.00 7.03
N ILE A 114 -7.56 12.97 6.14
CA ILE A 114 -7.90 14.36 6.42
C ILE A 114 -8.87 14.79 5.32
N SER A 115 -10.01 15.35 5.73
CA SER A 115 -11.02 15.97 4.87
C SER A 115 -10.99 17.46 5.18
N PRO A 116 -10.13 18.26 4.50
CA PRO A 116 -9.92 19.66 4.86
C PRO A 116 -11.18 20.52 4.75
N THR A 117 -12.13 20.10 3.91
CA THR A 117 -13.36 20.85 3.62
C THR A 117 -14.60 20.21 4.20
N MET A 118 -14.54 18.97 4.73
CA MET A 118 -15.72 18.25 5.23
C MET A 118 -16.94 18.12 4.27
N ARG A 119 -16.80 18.53 2.99
CA ARG A 119 -17.89 18.66 1.99
C ARG A 119 -18.16 17.40 1.17
N CYS A 120 -17.66 16.24 1.58
CA CYS A 120 -17.94 15.00 0.85
C CYS A 120 -19.44 14.70 0.90
N ASN A 121 -20.09 14.60 -0.26
CA ASN A 121 -21.54 14.37 -0.37
C ASN A 121 -21.93 12.88 -0.33
N LEU A 122 -20.98 11.97 -0.08
CA LEU A 122 -21.23 10.54 0.03
C LEU A 122 -21.58 10.15 1.47
N ARG A 123 -22.54 9.22 1.62
CA ARG A 123 -22.97 8.67 2.93
C ARG A 123 -22.37 7.29 3.19
N CYS A 124 -21.05 7.19 3.10
CA CYS A 124 -20.34 5.93 3.29
C CYS A 124 -20.50 5.45 4.75
N LYS A 125 -20.73 4.15 4.94
CA LYS A 125 -20.80 3.54 6.27
C LYS A 125 -19.47 3.74 7.01
N GLY A 126 -19.50 4.32 8.20
CA GLY A 126 -18.32 4.62 9.02
C GLY A 126 -17.50 5.82 8.53
N CYS A 127 -18.09 6.70 7.73
CA CYS A 127 -17.43 7.93 7.28
C CYS A 127 -17.49 8.97 8.39
N TYR A 128 -16.34 9.26 9.01
CA TYR A 128 -16.26 10.33 10.01
C TYR A 128 -16.76 11.66 9.43
N ALA A 129 -16.38 12.01 8.21
CA ALA A 129 -16.69 13.32 7.62
C ALA A 129 -18.20 13.55 7.41
N GLY A 130 -19.01 12.50 7.31
CA GLY A 130 -20.47 12.62 7.20
C GLY A 130 -21.19 12.65 8.56
N GLU A 131 -20.47 12.40 9.65
CA GLU A 131 -21.02 12.36 11.02
C GLU A 131 -20.84 13.69 11.78
N TYR A 132 -19.91 14.55 11.37
CA TYR A 132 -19.71 15.88 11.96
C TYR A 132 -20.64 16.93 11.33
N THR A 133 -21.02 17.93 12.12
CA THR A 133 -21.76 19.10 11.63
C THR A 133 -20.86 19.96 10.71
N THR A 134 -21.48 20.69 9.79
CA THR A 134 -20.77 21.62 8.87
C THR A 134 -20.98 23.08 9.28
N GLU A 135 -21.51 23.32 10.48
CA GLU A 135 -21.84 24.66 10.99
C GLU A 135 -20.58 25.54 11.11
N ASP A 136 -19.44 24.93 11.45
CA ASP A 136 -18.14 25.59 11.57
C ASP A 136 -17.19 25.26 10.39
N ASP A 137 -17.73 24.83 9.25
CA ASP A 137 -16.93 24.59 8.04
C ASP A 137 -16.35 25.92 7.49
N LEU A 138 -15.09 25.88 7.03
CA LEU A 138 -14.31 27.06 6.60
C LEU A 138 -14.92 27.83 5.40
#